data_AF-A0A9P0HIQ6-F1
#
_entry.id   AF-A0A9P0HIQ6-F1
#
_cell.length_a   1.000
_cell.length_b   1.000
_cell.length_c   1.000
_cell.angle_alpha   90.00
_cell.angle_beta   90.00
_cell.angle_gamma   90.00
#
_symmetry.space_group_name_H-M   'P 1'
#
loop_
_entity.id
_entity.type
_entity.pdbx_description
1 polymer ?
#
loop_
_entity_poly.entity_id
_entity_poly.type
_entity_poly.pdbx_seq_one_letter_code
_entity_poly.pdbx_strand_id
1 'polypeptide(L)'
;MGVLRRTQALLIWNIKRCLSGDIKKRPAYYHNPGTERLRAITTGQLINLAAEKWPKRNAIISLHEKKQLTFMQLKEQADQLGAGFVKLGLKPGDRLAVIGANTIHWYVTMQAAAKAGLILVMLNPAYRPLELSYALKHVGVKGVVTDHKFKTQNYPEILAEVAPGISKAPHGEPLNCPELPDLSFVIVATDEKLPGCYRYEDIMVSPHEKEIIFEVENQVQPDDPTCIQFSSGTTGQPKAAVLSHFGTINNGHFFGKRCGYDTMHHTLCLQVPMFHIMGSTLGILWLLTSA
;
A
#
# COMPACT_ATOMS: atom_id res chain seq x y z
N MET A 1 34.83 -3.61 14.77
CA MET A 1 35.70 -2.71 13.98
C MET A 1 35.71 -3.17 12.53
N GLY A 2 35.49 -2.24 11.59
CA GLY A 2 35.43 -2.48 10.13
C GLY A 2 34.03 -2.35 9.54
N VAL A 3 33.26 -1.29 9.84
CA VAL A 3 33.28 0.00 9.13
C VAL A 3 33.20 -0.15 7.61
N LEU A 4 31.97 0.06 7.10
CA LEU A 4 31.70 0.85 5.88
C LEU A 4 32.65 0.65 4.69
N ARG A 5 32.64 -0.53 4.07
CA ARG A 5 33.18 -0.68 2.71
C ARG A 5 32.26 -1.53 1.85
N ARG A 6 31.74 -0.91 0.78
CA ARG A 6 31.04 -1.47 -0.41
C ARG A 6 29.53 -1.24 -0.54
N THR A 7 29.04 -0.06 -0.16
CA THR A 7 27.80 0.46 -0.76
C THR A 7 28.07 1.83 -1.39
N GLN A 8 27.69 1.94 -2.67
CA GLN A 8 27.50 3.17 -3.43
C GLN A 8 28.78 3.89 -3.87
N ALA A 9 29.38 3.37 -4.95
CA ALA A 9 30.25 4.20 -5.79
C ALA A 9 29.40 5.28 -6.50
N LEU A 10 29.78 6.53 -6.21
CA LEU A 10 29.50 7.79 -6.90
C LEU A 10 28.16 7.93 -7.64
N LEU A 11 27.21 8.54 -6.93
CA LEU A 11 26.16 9.35 -7.55
C LEU A 11 26.81 10.61 -8.17
N ILE A 12 27.06 10.60 -9.48
CA ILE A 12 27.27 11.86 -10.23
C ILE A 12 25.88 12.35 -10.64
N TRP A 13 25.29 13.19 -9.80
CA TRP A 13 24.12 13.97 -10.18
C TRP A 13 24.56 15.17 -11.03
N ASN A 14 24.45 15.07 -12.34
CA ASN A 14 24.33 16.26 -13.18
C ASN A 14 22.89 16.77 -13.09
N ILE A 15 22.46 17.19 -11.89
CA ILE A 15 21.38 18.19 -11.83
C ILE A 15 22.04 19.43 -12.37
N LYS A 16 21.71 19.83 -13.60
CA LYS A 16 21.66 21.27 -13.89
C LYS A 16 20.65 21.85 -12.90
N ARG A 17 21.12 22.21 -11.70
CA ARG A 17 20.30 22.85 -10.69
C ARG A 17 19.80 24.13 -11.32
N CYS A 18 18.50 24.15 -11.60
CA CYS A 18 17.57 25.13 -11.06
C CYS A 18 18.21 26.50 -10.78
N LEU A 19 17.81 27.48 -11.60
CA LEU A 19 17.88 28.92 -11.32
C LEU A 19 19.27 29.54 -11.44
N SER A 20 19.80 29.63 -12.66
CA SER A 20 20.76 30.68 -13.03
C SER A 20 20.00 32.00 -13.22
N GLY A 21 19.76 32.71 -12.13
CA GLY A 21 19.16 34.05 -12.15
C GLY A 21 19.36 34.74 -10.81
N ASP A 22 19.88 35.96 -10.87
CA ASP A 22 20.30 36.79 -9.74
C ASP A 22 19.42 36.64 -8.48
N ILE A 23 20.05 36.27 -7.37
CA ILE A 23 19.39 36.14 -6.07
C ILE A 23 19.23 37.53 -5.45
N LYS A 24 18.21 38.28 -5.88
CA LYS A 24 17.66 39.41 -5.12
C LYS A 24 16.25 39.05 -4.65
N LYS A 25 16.18 38.61 -3.38
CA LYS A 25 14.98 38.34 -2.55
C LYS A 25 13.98 37.31 -3.13
N ARG A 26 14.06 36.07 -2.64
CA ARG A 26 12.96 35.10 -2.82
C ARG A 26 11.82 35.44 -1.84
N PRO A 27 10.57 35.52 -2.29
CA PRO A 27 9.44 35.69 -1.37
C PRO A 27 9.32 34.44 -0.47
N ALA A 28 8.88 34.65 0.78
CA ALA A 28 8.56 33.55 1.71
C ALA A 28 7.31 32.74 1.28
N TYR A 29 6.69 33.15 0.17
CA TYR A 29 5.49 32.58 -0.41
C TYR A 29 5.67 32.45 -1.93
N TYR A 30 5.43 31.26 -2.45
CA TYR A 30 5.43 30.98 -3.89
C TYR A 30 4.14 30.22 -4.20
N HIS A 31 3.35 30.77 -5.11
CA HIS A 31 2.10 30.17 -5.57
C HIS A 31 2.15 30.00 -7.08
N ASN A 32 2.02 28.76 -7.55
CA ASN A 32 1.94 28.41 -8.96
C ASN A 32 0.86 27.33 -9.12
N PRO A 33 -0.38 27.70 -9.48
CA PRO A 33 -1.49 26.76 -9.53
C PRO A 33 -1.40 25.73 -10.67
N GLY A 34 -0.42 25.88 -11.59
CA GLY A 34 -0.33 25.04 -12.79
C GLY A 34 -1.46 25.31 -13.79
N THR A 35 -1.44 24.63 -14.93
CA THR A 35 -2.46 24.75 -16.00
C THR A 35 -3.33 23.51 -16.16
N GLU A 36 -2.95 22.40 -15.52
CA GLU A 36 -3.65 21.12 -15.61
C GLU A 36 -4.57 20.93 -14.41
N ARG A 37 -5.80 20.49 -14.66
CA ARG A 37 -6.78 20.22 -13.60
C ARG A 37 -6.37 19.02 -12.77
N LEU A 38 -6.57 19.13 -11.46
CA LEU A 38 -6.40 18.01 -10.54
C LEU A 38 -7.49 16.96 -10.79
N ARG A 39 -7.11 15.68 -10.65
CA ARG A 39 -7.99 14.53 -10.84
C ARG A 39 -8.70 14.22 -9.53
N ALA A 40 -10.01 14.44 -9.50
CA ALA A 40 -10.88 14.08 -8.37
C ALA A 40 -11.42 12.66 -8.56
N ILE A 41 -10.54 11.67 -8.43
CA ILE A 41 -10.87 10.23 -8.52
C ILE A 41 -10.24 9.48 -7.35
N THR A 42 -10.76 8.30 -7.05
CA THR A 42 -10.19 7.40 -6.03
C THR A 42 -9.18 6.44 -6.64
N THR A 43 -8.37 5.80 -5.78
CA THR A 43 -7.40 4.78 -6.21
C THR A 43 -8.12 3.55 -6.79
N GLY A 44 -9.29 3.21 -6.24
CA GLY A 44 -10.16 2.16 -6.77
C GLY A 44 -10.70 2.47 -8.18
N GLN A 45 -11.16 3.71 -8.40
CA GLN A 45 -11.59 4.16 -9.72
C GLN A 45 -10.43 4.15 -10.72
N LEU A 46 -9.23 4.53 -10.28
CA LEU A 46 -8.05 4.57 -11.13
C LEU A 46 -7.65 3.19 -11.69
N ILE A 47 -7.76 2.12 -10.89
CA ILE A 47 -7.52 0.75 -11.41
C ILE A 47 -8.63 0.31 -12.38
N ASN A 48 -9.89 0.71 -12.16
CA ASN A 48 -10.98 0.43 -13.11
C ASN A 48 -10.69 1.07 -14.48
N LEU A 49 -10.30 2.35 -14.50
CA LEU A 49 -9.95 3.09 -15.72
C LEU A 49 -8.74 2.46 -16.44
N ALA A 50 -7.71 2.04 -15.69
CA ALA A 50 -6.54 1.39 -16.27
C ALA A 50 -6.88 0.02 -16.89
N ALA A 51 -7.75 -0.77 -16.23
CA ALA A 51 -8.19 -2.06 -16.73
C ALA A 51 -9.09 -1.95 -17.97
N GLU A 52 -9.94 -0.92 -18.05
CA GLU A 52 -10.73 -0.61 -19.24
C GLU A 52 -9.84 -0.19 -20.42
N LYS A 53 -8.87 0.70 -20.16
CA LYS A 53 -8.01 1.26 -21.21
C LYS A 53 -6.94 0.26 -21.69
N TRP A 54 -6.40 -0.59 -20.80
CA TRP A 54 -5.30 -1.52 -21.12
C TRP A 54 -5.47 -2.94 -20.54
N PRO A 55 -6.56 -3.65 -20.85
CA PRO A 55 -6.92 -4.89 -20.18
C PRO A 55 -5.85 -5.98 -20.25
N LYS A 56 -5.10 -6.05 -21.36
CA LYS A 56 -4.10 -7.08 -21.65
C LYS A 56 -2.66 -6.68 -21.30
N ARG A 57 -2.42 -5.43 -20.89
CA ARG A 57 -1.06 -4.98 -20.53
C ARG A 57 -0.72 -5.43 -19.12
N ASN A 58 0.55 -5.79 -18.90
CA ASN A 58 1.05 -6.14 -17.58
C ASN A 58 0.98 -4.93 -16.63
N ALA A 59 0.26 -5.10 -15.52
CA ALA A 59 0.22 -4.16 -14.42
C ALA A 59 1.35 -4.40 -13.41
N ILE A 60 1.73 -5.66 -13.23
CA ILE A 60 2.84 -6.07 -12.36
C ILE A 60 3.49 -7.33 -12.92
N ILE A 61 4.83 -7.37 -12.85
CA ILE A 61 5.64 -8.55 -13.16
C ILE A 61 6.52 -8.81 -11.95
N SER A 62 6.30 -9.94 -11.27
CA SER A 62 7.09 -10.37 -10.12
C SER A 62 8.04 -11.49 -10.55
N LEU A 63 9.30 -11.13 -10.75
CA LEU A 63 10.32 -12.07 -11.23
C LEU A 63 10.60 -13.19 -10.21
N HIS A 64 10.64 -12.86 -8.92
CA HIS A 64 10.92 -13.84 -7.87
C HIS A 64 9.75 -14.81 -7.64
N GLU A 65 8.51 -14.36 -7.82
CA GLU A 65 7.32 -15.22 -7.76
C GLU A 65 7.07 -15.96 -9.08
N LYS A 66 7.78 -15.60 -10.17
CA LYS A 66 7.53 -16.07 -11.55
C LYS A 66 6.07 -15.88 -11.96
N LYS A 67 5.47 -14.76 -11.55
CA LYS A 67 4.07 -14.42 -11.79
C LYS A 67 3.98 -13.03 -12.39
N GLN A 68 2.91 -12.78 -13.13
CA GLN A 68 2.54 -11.47 -13.65
C GLN A 68 1.03 -11.35 -13.67
N LEU A 69 0.54 -10.12 -13.55
CA LEU A 69 -0.88 -9.80 -13.74
C LEU A 69 -1.01 -8.72 -14.80
N THR A 70 -2.01 -8.87 -15.67
CA THR A 70 -2.49 -7.76 -16.50
C THR A 70 -3.33 -6.78 -15.67
N PHE A 71 -3.62 -5.59 -16.21
CA PHE A 71 -4.54 -4.65 -15.53
C PHE A 71 -5.92 -5.25 -15.28
N MET A 72 -6.46 -6.03 -16.23
CA MET A 72 -7.73 -6.72 -16.02
C MET A 72 -7.64 -7.73 -14.87
N GLN A 73 -6.59 -8.56 -14.84
CA GLN A 73 -6.41 -9.56 -13.78
C GLN A 73 -6.18 -8.91 -12.41
N LEU A 74 -5.44 -7.81 -12.36
CA LEU A 74 -5.24 -7.03 -11.13
C LEU A 74 -6.58 -6.47 -10.62
N LYS A 75 -7.39 -5.88 -11.51
CA LYS A 75 -8.72 -5.37 -11.15
C LYS A 75 -9.60 -6.51 -10.62
N GLU A 76 -9.64 -7.64 -11.30
CA GLU A 76 -10.45 -8.80 -10.90
C GLU A 76 -10.04 -9.32 -9.52
N GLN A 77 -8.75 -9.50 -9.27
CA GLN A 77 -8.26 -9.94 -7.96
C GLN A 77 -8.51 -8.90 -6.87
N ALA A 78 -8.39 -7.61 -7.18
CA ALA A 78 -8.70 -6.53 -6.25
C ALA A 78 -10.20 -6.47 -5.91
N ASP A 79 -11.08 -6.67 -6.89
CA ASP A 79 -12.53 -6.76 -6.67
C ASP A 79 -12.83 -7.95 -5.72
N GLN A 80 -12.24 -9.12 -5.99
CA GLN A 80 -12.47 -10.35 -5.20
C GLN A 80 -11.99 -10.20 -3.76
N LEU A 81 -10.75 -9.71 -3.57
CA LEU A 81 -10.22 -9.52 -2.23
C LEU A 81 -10.97 -8.41 -1.48
N GLY A 82 -11.32 -7.32 -2.16
CA GLY A 82 -12.07 -6.21 -1.57
C GLY A 82 -13.44 -6.67 -1.07
N ALA A 83 -14.16 -7.46 -1.88
CA ALA A 83 -15.41 -8.09 -1.45
C ALA A 83 -15.20 -9.05 -0.27
N GLY A 84 -14.09 -9.79 -0.26
CA GLY A 84 -13.67 -10.62 0.87
C GLY A 84 -13.52 -9.84 2.16
N PHE A 85 -12.84 -8.69 2.12
CA PHE A 85 -12.71 -7.80 3.27
C PHE A 85 -14.07 -7.31 3.77
N VAL A 86 -14.97 -6.92 2.87
CA VAL A 86 -16.33 -6.49 3.23
C VAL A 86 -17.12 -7.62 3.89
N LYS A 87 -17.05 -8.84 3.34
CA LYS A 87 -17.68 -10.04 3.92
C LYS A 87 -17.11 -10.42 5.28
N LEU A 88 -15.82 -10.19 5.49
CA LEU A 88 -15.15 -10.37 6.78
C LEU A 88 -15.66 -9.35 7.83
N GLY A 89 -16.37 -8.30 7.40
CA GLY A 89 -16.95 -7.28 8.28
C GLY A 89 -16.09 -6.02 8.42
N LEU A 90 -15.06 -5.86 7.58
CA LEU A 90 -14.34 -4.60 7.46
C LEU A 90 -15.21 -3.57 6.73
N LYS A 91 -15.21 -2.33 7.23
CA LYS A 91 -16.06 -1.24 6.75
C LYS A 91 -15.20 -0.07 6.26
N PRO A 92 -15.71 0.78 5.35
CA PRO A 92 -15.03 2.02 4.99
C PRO A 92 -14.55 2.80 6.22
N GLY A 93 -13.31 3.29 6.19
CA GLY A 93 -12.63 3.96 7.31
C GLY A 93 -11.92 3.02 8.30
N ASP A 94 -12.12 1.69 8.22
CA ASP A 94 -11.32 0.74 8.99
C ASP A 94 -9.85 0.74 8.50
N ARG A 95 -8.91 0.61 9.45
CA ARG A 95 -7.48 0.57 9.16
C ARG A 95 -7.05 -0.87 8.89
N LEU A 96 -6.52 -1.11 7.70
CA LEU A 96 -5.97 -2.41 7.29
C LEU A 96 -4.45 -2.28 7.15
N ALA A 97 -3.70 -2.90 8.05
CA ALA A 97 -2.24 -2.93 7.92
C ALA A 97 -1.80 -3.93 6.86
N VAL A 98 -0.72 -3.59 6.16
CA VAL A 98 -0.02 -4.52 5.26
C VAL A 98 1.46 -4.59 5.61
N ILE A 99 2.00 -5.80 5.73
CA ILE A 99 3.38 -6.08 6.12
C ILE A 99 3.96 -7.15 5.18
N GLY A 100 5.10 -6.89 4.56
CA GLY A 100 5.74 -7.92 3.75
C GLY A 100 6.71 -7.41 2.70
N ALA A 101 7.07 -8.31 1.80
CA ALA A 101 7.90 -8.07 0.64
C ALA A 101 7.13 -7.37 -0.50
N ASN A 102 7.85 -7.04 -1.56
CA ASN A 102 7.25 -6.53 -2.80
C ASN A 102 6.64 -7.71 -3.59
N THR A 103 5.46 -8.19 -3.18
CA THR A 103 4.75 -9.32 -3.81
C THR A 103 3.53 -8.88 -4.59
N ILE A 104 2.99 -9.78 -5.42
CA ILE A 104 1.71 -9.55 -6.10
C ILE A 104 0.57 -9.38 -5.09
N HIS A 105 0.51 -10.20 -4.04
CA HIS A 105 -0.54 -10.07 -3.02
C HIS A 105 -0.48 -8.73 -2.30
N TRP A 106 0.71 -8.18 -2.03
CA TRP A 106 0.86 -6.83 -1.49
C TRP A 106 0.18 -5.80 -2.40
N TYR A 107 0.45 -5.89 -3.71
CA TYR A 107 -0.10 -4.94 -4.67
C TYR A 107 -1.61 -5.10 -4.84
N VAL A 108 -2.12 -6.33 -4.90
CA VAL A 108 -3.56 -6.62 -4.93
C VAL A 108 -4.24 -6.09 -3.66
N THR A 109 -3.64 -6.28 -2.48
CA THR A 109 -4.14 -5.77 -1.20
C THR A 109 -4.28 -4.26 -1.22
N MET A 110 -3.29 -3.54 -1.74
CA MET A 110 -3.36 -2.08 -1.86
C MET A 110 -4.56 -1.63 -2.68
N GLN A 111 -4.83 -2.30 -3.81
CA GLN A 111 -5.96 -1.95 -4.67
C GLN A 111 -7.30 -2.37 -4.05
N ALA A 112 -7.36 -3.55 -3.44
CA ALA A 112 -8.56 -4.05 -2.76
C ALA A 112 -8.97 -3.15 -1.59
N ALA A 113 -8.00 -2.73 -0.76
CA ALA A 113 -8.25 -1.82 0.35
C ALA A 113 -8.82 -0.49 -0.13
N ALA A 114 -8.24 0.10 -1.19
CA ALA A 114 -8.74 1.32 -1.79
C ALA A 114 -10.18 1.20 -2.31
N LYS A 115 -10.54 0.07 -2.92
CA LYS A 115 -11.90 -0.18 -3.43
C LYS A 115 -12.91 -0.41 -2.30
N ALA A 116 -12.48 -1.04 -1.21
CA ALA A 116 -13.30 -1.28 -0.03
C ALA A 116 -13.40 -0.05 0.91
N GLY A 117 -12.82 1.10 0.54
CA GLY A 117 -12.79 2.29 1.39
C GLY A 117 -11.95 2.12 2.66
N LEU A 118 -11.06 1.13 2.69
CA LEU A 118 -10.18 0.85 3.83
C LEU A 118 -8.95 1.73 3.78
N ILE A 119 -8.48 2.15 4.95
CA ILE A 119 -7.27 2.96 5.09
C ILE A 119 -6.08 2.01 5.20
N LEU A 120 -5.28 1.91 4.13
CA LEU A 120 -4.14 1.01 4.11
C LEU A 120 -2.99 1.55 4.98
N VAL A 121 -2.64 0.83 6.05
CA VAL A 121 -1.52 1.17 6.92
C VAL A 121 -0.27 0.43 6.43
N MET A 122 0.64 1.16 5.79
CA MET A 122 1.83 0.56 5.17
C MET A 122 2.95 0.45 6.20
N LEU A 123 3.16 -0.73 6.77
CA LEU A 123 4.13 -0.94 7.84
C LEU A 123 5.48 -1.43 7.30
N ASN A 124 6.54 -1.09 8.02
CA ASN A 124 7.87 -1.53 7.68
C ASN A 124 8.01 -3.04 7.96
N PRO A 125 8.39 -3.86 6.96
CA PRO A 125 8.57 -5.30 7.12
C PRO A 125 9.67 -5.68 8.12
N ALA A 126 10.52 -4.74 8.55
CA ALA A 126 11.56 -4.95 9.54
C ALA A 126 11.13 -4.66 10.99
N TYR A 127 9.91 -4.18 11.24
CA TYR A 127 9.43 -3.94 12.61
C TYR A 127 9.51 -5.20 13.46
N ARG A 128 10.01 -5.02 14.69
CA ARG A 128 10.03 -6.01 15.75
C ARG A 128 8.78 -5.84 16.63
N PRO A 129 8.52 -6.77 17.56
CA PRO A 129 7.28 -6.79 18.35
C PRO A 129 6.94 -5.44 18.99
N LEU A 130 7.91 -4.72 19.57
CA LEU A 130 7.66 -3.43 20.21
C LEU A 130 7.20 -2.36 19.22
N GLU A 131 7.89 -2.19 18.09
CA GLU A 131 7.50 -1.18 17.09
C GLU A 131 6.18 -1.55 16.41
N LEU A 132 5.95 -2.84 16.15
CA LEU A 132 4.72 -3.33 15.57
C LEU A 132 3.53 -3.10 16.51
N SER A 133 3.68 -3.45 17.78
CA SER A 133 2.68 -3.22 18.83
C SER A 133 2.30 -1.74 18.92
N TYR A 134 3.30 -0.85 18.94
CA TYR A 134 3.06 0.59 18.93
C TYR A 134 2.27 1.01 17.69
N ALA A 135 2.72 0.63 16.49
CA ALA A 135 2.09 1.05 15.24
C ALA A 135 0.64 0.57 15.15
N LEU A 136 0.36 -0.71 15.46
CA LEU A 136 -0.97 -1.29 15.42
C LEU A 136 -1.94 -0.59 16.38
N LYS A 137 -1.52 -0.32 17.63
CA LYS A 137 -2.36 0.37 18.61
C LYS A 137 -2.54 1.86 18.29
N HIS A 138 -1.47 2.52 17.86
CA HIS A 138 -1.47 3.98 17.67
C HIS A 138 -2.49 4.44 16.62
N VAL A 139 -2.75 3.61 15.60
CA VAL A 139 -3.74 3.91 14.55
C VAL A 139 -4.97 2.98 14.60
N GLY A 140 -5.09 2.19 15.67
CA GLY A 140 -6.17 1.23 15.88
C GLY A 140 -6.38 0.29 14.68
N VAL A 141 -5.37 -0.50 14.31
CA VAL A 141 -5.49 -1.40 13.16
C VAL A 141 -6.52 -2.49 13.43
N LYS A 142 -7.48 -2.66 12.51
CA LYS A 142 -8.55 -3.66 12.62
C LYS A 142 -8.26 -4.98 11.93
N GLY A 143 -7.47 -4.92 10.86
CA GLY A 143 -6.99 -6.12 10.17
C GLY A 143 -5.52 -5.98 9.77
N VAL A 144 -4.79 -7.08 9.75
CA VAL A 144 -3.41 -7.16 9.25
C VAL A 144 -3.35 -8.14 8.09
N VAL A 145 -2.83 -7.73 6.95
CA VAL A 145 -2.44 -8.62 5.84
C VAL A 145 -0.92 -8.75 5.86
N THR A 146 -0.41 -9.97 5.86
CA THR A 146 1.03 -10.20 5.92
C THR A 146 1.49 -11.37 5.07
N ASP A 147 2.74 -11.32 4.60
CA ASP A 147 3.45 -12.54 4.19
C ASP A 147 3.60 -13.48 5.39
N HIS A 148 3.85 -14.78 5.18
CA HIS A 148 4.24 -15.67 6.28
C HIS A 148 5.64 -15.29 6.79
N LYS A 149 6.64 -15.26 5.89
CA LYS A 149 8.03 -14.97 6.22
C LYS A 149 8.63 -14.00 5.22
N PHE A 150 9.52 -13.14 5.70
CA PHE A 150 10.36 -12.33 4.84
C PHE A 150 11.74 -12.12 5.48
N LYS A 151 12.79 -12.53 4.77
CA LYS A 151 14.17 -12.55 5.28
C LYS A 151 14.22 -13.32 6.61
N THR A 152 14.55 -12.65 7.70
CA THR A 152 14.67 -13.22 9.05
C THR A 152 13.41 -13.05 9.89
N GLN A 153 12.34 -12.50 9.31
CA GLN A 153 11.08 -12.24 10.02
C GLN A 153 10.09 -13.38 9.79
N ASN A 154 9.43 -13.81 10.85
CA ASN A 154 8.24 -14.66 10.82
C ASN A 154 7.07 -13.83 11.39
N TYR A 155 6.18 -13.34 10.52
CA TYR A 155 5.17 -12.37 10.91
C TYR A 155 4.09 -12.94 11.83
N PRO A 156 3.54 -14.15 11.60
CA PRO A 156 2.67 -14.81 12.57
C PRO A 156 3.28 -14.95 13.97
N GLU A 157 4.56 -15.35 14.07
CA GLU A 157 5.25 -15.45 15.37
C GLU A 157 5.41 -14.08 16.05
N ILE A 158 5.83 -13.06 15.30
CA ILE A 158 5.99 -11.69 15.81
C ILE A 158 4.63 -11.14 16.29
N LEU A 159 3.55 -11.35 15.54
CA LEU A 159 2.21 -10.94 15.94
C LEU A 159 1.74 -11.67 17.20
N ALA A 160 2.02 -12.98 17.31
CA ALA A 160 1.71 -13.74 18.51
C ALA A 160 2.55 -13.30 19.73
N GLU A 161 3.78 -12.79 19.54
CA GLU A 161 4.55 -12.17 20.62
C GLU A 161 3.93 -10.84 21.06
N VAL A 162 3.41 -10.05 20.11
CA VAL A 162 2.70 -8.78 20.40
C VAL A 162 1.38 -9.01 21.14
N ALA A 163 0.61 -10.02 20.72
CA ALA A 163 -0.69 -10.38 21.27
C ALA A 163 -0.80 -11.91 21.36
N PRO A 164 -0.44 -12.52 22.50
CA PRO A 164 -0.43 -13.98 22.69
C PRO A 164 -1.80 -14.65 22.52
N GLY A 165 -2.90 -13.90 22.52
CA GLY A 165 -4.24 -14.42 22.20
C GLY A 165 -4.36 -14.93 20.76
N ILE A 166 -3.55 -14.42 19.82
CA ILE A 166 -3.60 -14.81 18.40
C ILE A 166 -3.30 -16.30 18.25
N SER A 167 -2.24 -16.82 18.87
CA SER A 167 -1.84 -18.23 18.75
C SER A 167 -2.79 -19.20 19.45
N LYS A 168 -3.73 -18.69 20.26
CA LYS A 168 -4.73 -19.49 20.98
C LYS A 168 -6.10 -19.49 20.30
N ALA A 169 -6.34 -18.55 19.39
CA ALA A 169 -7.60 -18.45 18.67
C ALA A 169 -7.68 -19.52 17.56
N PRO A 170 -8.87 -20.03 17.25
CA PRO A 170 -9.06 -20.93 16.11
C PRO A 170 -8.73 -20.21 14.78
N HIS A 171 -8.33 -21.00 13.79
CA HIS A 171 -8.11 -20.52 12.43
C HIS A 171 -9.42 -20.03 11.81
N GLY A 172 -9.39 -18.91 11.10
CA GLY A 172 -10.55 -18.41 10.35
C GLY A 172 -11.64 -17.77 11.21
N GLU A 173 -11.33 -17.40 12.46
CA GLU A 173 -12.26 -16.70 13.35
C GLU A 173 -11.75 -15.31 13.77
N PRO A 174 -12.65 -14.36 14.08
CA PRO A 174 -12.25 -13.05 14.56
C PRO A 174 -11.50 -13.13 15.89
N LEU A 175 -10.46 -12.31 16.00
CA LEU A 175 -9.64 -12.19 17.20
C LEU A 175 -10.31 -11.30 18.25
N ASN A 176 -10.03 -11.64 19.51
CA ASN A 176 -10.29 -10.78 20.66
C ASN A 176 -9.07 -10.83 21.57
N CYS A 177 -8.18 -9.84 21.43
CA CYS A 177 -6.92 -9.76 22.17
C CYS A 177 -6.86 -8.45 22.97
N PRO A 178 -6.77 -8.50 24.32
CA PRO A 178 -6.68 -7.29 25.15
C PRO A 178 -5.50 -6.39 24.81
N GLU A 179 -4.39 -6.95 24.33
CA GLU A 179 -3.20 -6.20 23.94
C GLU A 179 -3.43 -5.36 22.67
N LEU A 180 -4.30 -5.82 21.78
CA LEU A 180 -4.66 -5.19 20.51
C LEU A 180 -6.19 -5.16 20.36
N PRO A 181 -6.90 -4.32 21.14
CA PRO A 181 -8.36 -4.38 21.26
C PRO A 181 -9.09 -4.06 19.95
N ASP A 182 -8.47 -3.29 19.05
CA ASP A 182 -9.03 -2.99 17.74
C ASP A 182 -8.82 -4.12 16.71
N LEU A 183 -7.82 -4.99 16.92
CA LEU A 183 -7.44 -6.00 15.94
C LEU A 183 -8.41 -7.18 15.97
N SER A 184 -9.13 -7.37 14.87
CA SER A 184 -10.07 -8.48 14.69
C SER A 184 -9.56 -9.54 13.72
N PHE A 185 -8.66 -9.20 12.78
CA PHE A 185 -8.29 -10.12 11.70
C PHE A 185 -6.79 -10.12 11.43
N VAL A 186 -6.19 -11.32 11.32
CA VAL A 186 -4.85 -11.51 10.78
C VAL A 186 -4.96 -12.41 9.55
N ILE A 187 -4.54 -11.91 8.39
CA ILE A 187 -4.65 -12.56 7.08
C ILE A 187 -3.22 -12.82 6.59
N VAL A 188 -2.88 -14.08 6.37
CA VAL A 188 -1.51 -14.50 6.04
C VAL A 188 -1.46 -15.11 4.64
N ALA A 189 -0.56 -14.62 3.80
CA ALA A 189 -0.26 -15.23 2.51
C ALA A 189 0.54 -16.53 2.71
N THR A 190 -0.18 -17.62 2.94
CA THR A 190 0.35 -18.96 3.17
C THR A 190 -0.68 -20.04 2.81
N ASP A 191 -0.22 -21.24 2.51
CA ASP A 191 -1.08 -22.40 2.30
C ASP A 191 -1.50 -23.06 3.63
N GLU A 192 -0.79 -22.77 4.72
CA GLU A 192 -0.98 -23.35 6.05
C GLU A 192 -2.15 -22.71 6.82
N LYS A 193 -2.92 -23.51 7.54
CA LYS A 193 -3.96 -23.01 8.45
C LYS A 193 -3.36 -22.69 9.81
N LEU A 194 -2.94 -21.44 9.99
CA LEU A 194 -2.34 -20.96 11.23
C LEU A 194 -3.42 -20.57 12.26
N PRO A 195 -3.21 -20.83 13.56
CA PRO A 195 -4.10 -20.36 14.64
C PRO A 195 -4.28 -18.83 14.63
N GLY A 196 -5.50 -18.37 14.90
CA GLY A 196 -5.89 -16.96 14.95
C GLY A 196 -5.72 -16.18 13.66
N CYS A 197 -5.47 -16.89 12.55
CA CYS A 197 -5.22 -16.29 11.25
C CYS A 197 -6.23 -16.81 10.23
N TYR A 198 -6.43 -16.05 9.16
CA TYR A 198 -7.07 -16.45 7.91
C TYR A 198 -5.97 -16.66 6.87
N ARG A 199 -6.14 -17.60 5.93
CA ARG A 199 -5.27 -17.62 4.75
C ARG A 199 -5.75 -16.54 3.79
N TYR A 200 -4.81 -15.89 3.10
CA TYR A 200 -5.12 -14.88 2.09
C TYR A 200 -6.09 -15.42 1.03
N GLU A 201 -5.87 -16.64 0.56
CA GLU A 201 -6.72 -17.29 -0.45
C GLU A 201 -8.15 -17.56 0.06
N ASP A 202 -8.34 -17.80 1.36
CA ASP A 202 -9.67 -18.04 1.93
C ASP A 202 -10.53 -16.77 1.97
N ILE A 203 -9.92 -15.59 1.85
CA ILE A 203 -10.62 -14.30 1.77
C ILE A 203 -10.99 -13.94 0.33
N MET A 204 -10.30 -14.51 -0.67
CA MET A 204 -10.61 -14.27 -2.08
C MET A 204 -11.99 -14.85 -2.43
N VAL A 205 -12.99 -14.00 -2.66
CA VAL A 205 -14.34 -14.47 -3.01
C VAL A 205 -14.41 -14.91 -4.48
N SER A 206 -15.41 -15.73 -4.81
CA SER A 206 -15.64 -16.14 -6.18
C SER A 206 -16.04 -14.94 -7.06
N PRO A 207 -15.81 -14.99 -8.40
CA PRO A 207 -16.17 -13.89 -9.30
C PRO A 207 -17.64 -13.46 -9.26
N HIS A 208 -18.54 -14.31 -8.81
CA HIS A 208 -19.99 -14.03 -8.70
C HIS A 208 -20.38 -13.36 -7.39
N GLU A 209 -19.49 -13.39 -6.40
CA GLU A 209 -19.76 -12.86 -5.06
C GLU A 209 -19.10 -11.50 -4.82
N LYS A 210 -18.40 -10.97 -5.83
CA LYS A 210 -17.67 -9.71 -5.71
C LYS A 210 -18.55 -8.48 -5.86
N GLU A 211 -19.81 -8.63 -6.25
CA GLU A 211 -20.73 -7.52 -6.58
C GLU A 211 -20.89 -6.50 -5.46
N ILE A 212 -20.82 -6.95 -4.20
CA ILE A 212 -20.87 -6.10 -3.02
C ILE A 212 -19.78 -5.01 -2.99
N ILE A 213 -18.63 -5.25 -3.64
CA ILE A 213 -17.54 -4.27 -3.68
C ILE A 213 -17.91 -3.02 -4.48
N PHE A 214 -18.79 -3.14 -5.48
CA PHE A 214 -19.18 -2.01 -6.32
C PHE A 214 -20.05 -1.01 -5.56
N GLU A 215 -20.94 -1.51 -4.69
CA GLU A 215 -21.75 -0.65 -3.82
C GLU A 215 -20.90 0.12 -2.81
N VAL A 216 -19.87 -0.53 -2.26
CA VAL A 216 -18.92 0.11 -1.34
C VAL A 216 -18.04 1.12 -2.06
N GLU A 217 -17.46 0.73 -3.21
CA GLU A 217 -16.59 1.60 -4.00
C GLU A 217 -17.27 2.90 -4.42
N ASN A 218 -18.57 2.86 -4.76
CA ASN A 218 -19.34 4.04 -5.13
C ASN A 218 -19.51 5.07 -4.00
N GLN A 219 -19.28 4.67 -2.75
CA GLN A 219 -19.36 5.56 -1.59
C GLN A 219 -18.02 6.24 -1.28
N VAL A 220 -16.90 5.68 -1.75
CA VAL A 220 -15.56 6.21 -1.48
C VAL A 220 -15.34 7.51 -2.25
N GLN A 221 -14.92 8.57 -1.54
CA GLN A 221 -14.68 9.89 -2.09
C GLN A 221 -13.18 10.17 -2.28
N PRO A 222 -12.80 11.05 -3.23
CA PRO A 222 -11.40 11.41 -3.44
C PRO A 222 -10.71 12.01 -2.21
N ASP A 223 -11.44 12.72 -1.35
CA ASP A 223 -10.87 13.33 -0.14
C ASP A 223 -10.78 12.37 1.05
N ASP A 224 -11.33 11.15 0.93
CA ASP A 224 -11.22 10.14 1.97
C ASP A 224 -9.77 9.69 2.17
N PRO A 225 -9.39 9.32 3.41
CA PRO A 225 -8.10 8.71 3.69
C PRO A 225 -7.88 7.43 2.89
N THR A 226 -6.81 7.37 2.10
CA THR A 226 -6.42 6.16 1.34
C THR A 226 -5.38 5.32 2.07
N CYS A 227 -4.43 5.97 2.75
CA CYS A 227 -3.37 5.26 3.43
C CYS A 227 -2.77 6.06 4.59
N ILE A 228 -2.11 5.33 5.49
CA ILE A 228 -1.31 5.87 6.58
C ILE A 228 0.12 5.42 6.38
N GLN A 229 1.05 6.37 6.49
CA GLN A 229 2.48 6.09 6.50
C GLN A 229 3.15 6.60 7.77
N PHE A 230 3.97 5.75 8.37
CA PHE A 230 4.80 6.14 9.49
C PHE A 230 6.07 6.83 8.98
N SER A 231 6.28 8.06 9.42
CA SER A 231 7.53 8.80 9.19
C SER A 231 8.43 8.71 10.40
N SER A 232 9.72 8.46 10.17
CA SER A 232 10.76 8.59 11.20
C SER A 232 10.91 10.07 11.55
N GLY A 233 10.30 10.50 12.65
CA GLY A 233 10.53 11.84 13.17
C GLY A 233 11.97 11.98 13.66
N THR A 234 12.58 13.15 13.49
CA THR A 234 13.95 13.42 13.97
C THR A 234 14.02 13.57 15.50
N THR A 235 12.88 13.75 16.17
CA THR A 235 12.81 14.16 17.58
C THR A 235 11.77 13.38 18.41
N GLY A 236 11.33 12.19 17.99
CA GLY A 236 10.34 11.42 18.76
C GLY A 236 9.81 10.16 18.08
N GLN A 237 8.74 9.61 18.66
CA GLN A 237 8.03 8.44 18.15
C GLN A 237 7.55 8.66 16.70
N PRO A 238 7.48 7.60 15.87
CA PRO A 238 7.02 7.72 14.50
C PRO A 238 5.64 8.37 14.39
N LYS A 239 5.50 9.33 13.46
CA LYS A 239 4.23 10.02 13.21
C LYS A 239 3.46 9.31 12.10
N ALA A 240 2.19 9.02 12.35
CA ALA A 240 1.26 8.48 11.37
C ALA A 240 0.72 9.61 10.46
N ALA A 241 1.26 9.72 9.24
CA ALA A 241 0.79 10.66 8.24
C ALA A 241 -0.38 10.04 7.46
N VAL A 242 -1.54 10.68 7.53
CA VAL A 242 -2.74 10.29 6.77
C VAL A 242 -2.69 10.95 5.40
N LEU A 243 -2.90 10.18 4.34
CA LEU A 243 -2.93 10.66 2.95
C LEU A 243 -4.30 10.38 2.35
N SER A 244 -4.82 11.30 1.54
CA SER A 244 -6.08 11.12 0.80
C SER A 244 -5.84 10.49 -0.57
N HIS A 245 -6.90 9.91 -1.17
CA HIS A 245 -6.83 9.45 -2.56
C HIS A 245 -6.42 10.58 -3.51
N PHE A 246 -7.09 11.72 -3.39
CA PHE A 246 -6.86 12.92 -4.19
C PHE A 246 -5.41 13.38 -4.13
N GLY A 247 -4.86 13.52 -2.91
CA GLY A 247 -3.48 13.93 -2.73
C GLY A 247 -2.51 12.94 -3.35
N THR A 248 -2.70 11.65 -3.09
CA THR A 248 -1.78 10.59 -3.52
C THR A 248 -1.75 10.43 -5.04
N ILE A 249 -2.92 10.43 -5.69
CA ILE A 249 -3.05 10.27 -7.14
C ILE A 249 -2.46 11.47 -7.88
N ASN A 250 -2.77 12.70 -7.45
CA ASN A 250 -2.26 13.89 -8.12
C ASN A 250 -0.74 14.02 -7.94
N ASN A 251 -0.20 13.64 -6.77
CA ASN A 251 1.26 13.58 -6.58
C ASN A 251 1.91 12.55 -7.51
N GLY A 252 1.34 11.35 -7.62
CA GLY A 252 1.81 10.32 -8.56
C GLY A 252 1.79 10.82 -10.02
N HIS A 253 0.67 11.40 -10.44
CA HIS A 253 0.48 11.93 -11.79
C HIS A 253 1.53 12.98 -12.18
N PHE A 254 1.68 14.04 -11.37
CA PHE A 254 2.65 15.09 -11.67
C PHE A 254 4.10 14.64 -11.52
N PHE A 255 4.38 13.65 -10.66
CA PHE A 255 5.68 13.01 -10.63
C PHE A 255 5.97 12.29 -11.95
N GLY A 256 5.04 11.47 -12.44
CA GLY A 256 5.17 10.77 -13.72
C GLY A 256 5.45 11.73 -14.87
N LYS A 257 4.69 12.83 -14.97
CA LYS A 257 4.92 13.87 -15.98
C LYS A 257 6.29 14.53 -15.88
N ARG A 258 6.75 14.82 -14.65
CA ARG A 258 8.07 15.44 -14.44
C ARG A 258 9.21 14.50 -14.81
N CYS A 259 9.00 13.19 -14.69
CA CYS A 259 9.92 12.17 -15.16
C CYS A 259 9.81 11.89 -16.68
N GLY A 260 8.84 12.52 -17.37
CA GLY A 260 8.58 12.30 -18.79
C GLY A 260 7.87 10.98 -19.10
N TYR A 261 7.28 10.34 -18.09
CA TYR A 261 6.67 9.01 -18.26
C TYR A 261 5.33 9.04 -18.99
N ASP A 262 4.75 10.23 -19.19
CA ASP A 262 3.57 10.46 -20.02
C ASP A 262 3.90 10.53 -21.52
N THR A 263 5.18 10.55 -21.90
CA THR A 263 5.60 10.75 -23.30
C THR A 263 5.68 9.45 -24.10
N MET A 264 5.72 8.29 -23.43
CA MET A 264 5.72 6.97 -24.07
C MET A 264 5.34 5.87 -23.07
N HIS A 265 5.25 4.63 -23.56
CA HIS A 265 5.02 3.48 -22.71
C HIS A 265 6.31 3.01 -22.03
N HIS A 266 6.23 2.75 -20.73
CA HIS A 266 7.36 2.32 -19.92
C HIS A 266 7.04 1.05 -19.14
N THR A 267 8.05 0.20 -18.97
CA THR A 267 8.08 -0.84 -17.93
C THR A 267 9.11 -0.40 -16.89
N LEU A 268 8.67 -0.10 -15.66
CA LEU A 268 9.55 0.35 -14.60
C LEU A 268 9.96 -0.83 -13.71
N CYS A 269 11.27 -0.97 -13.47
CA CYS A 269 11.78 -1.82 -12.41
C CYS A 269 11.64 -1.09 -11.06
N LEU A 270 10.70 -1.51 -10.21
CA LEU A 270 10.51 -0.92 -8.89
C LEU A 270 11.50 -1.52 -7.88
N GLN A 271 12.64 -0.85 -7.71
CA GLN A 271 13.75 -1.29 -6.86
C GLN A 271 13.57 -0.93 -5.37
N VAL A 272 12.48 -0.26 -5.00
CA VAL A 272 12.25 0.23 -3.64
C VAL A 272 11.05 -0.44 -2.97
N PRO A 273 11.00 -0.48 -1.63
CA PRO A 273 9.93 -1.18 -0.93
C PRO A 273 8.56 -0.54 -1.19
N MET A 274 7.55 -1.36 -1.46
CA MET A 274 6.19 -0.90 -1.76
C MET A 274 5.52 -0.19 -0.57
N PHE A 275 5.89 -0.52 0.67
CA PHE A 275 5.35 0.13 1.86
C PHE A 275 5.80 1.61 2.02
N HIS A 276 6.86 2.03 1.33
CA HIS A 276 7.36 3.41 1.39
C HIS A 276 6.63 4.27 0.36
N ILE A 277 6.39 5.57 0.62
CA ILE A 277 5.73 6.50 -0.31
C ILE A 277 6.33 6.49 -1.72
N MET A 278 7.65 6.32 -1.81
CA MET A 278 8.34 6.22 -3.10
C MET A 278 7.97 4.94 -3.87
N GLY A 279 7.68 3.84 -3.18
CA GLY A 279 7.19 2.61 -3.79
C GLY A 279 5.71 2.67 -4.14
N SER A 280 4.86 2.95 -3.15
CA SER A 280 3.40 2.96 -3.31
C SER A 280 2.88 4.10 -4.18
N THR A 281 3.40 5.31 -4.02
CA THR A 281 2.88 6.49 -4.75
C THR A 281 3.70 6.79 -5.99
N LEU A 282 5.02 6.93 -5.83
CA LEU A 282 5.91 7.29 -6.94
C LEU A 282 6.38 6.10 -7.77
N GLY A 283 6.08 4.87 -7.36
CA GLY A 283 6.39 3.65 -8.11
C GLY A 283 5.16 3.05 -8.77
N ILE A 284 4.06 2.94 -8.02
CA ILE A 284 2.85 2.25 -8.43
C ILE A 284 1.78 3.20 -8.98
N LEU A 285 1.40 4.26 -8.24
CA LEU A 285 0.22 5.04 -8.61
C LEU A 285 0.41 5.88 -9.87
N TRP A 286 1.62 6.39 -10.14
CA TRP A 286 1.87 7.12 -11.38
C TRP A 286 1.72 6.22 -12.63
N LEU A 287 2.02 4.92 -12.53
CA LEU A 287 1.89 3.97 -13.66
C LEU A 287 0.44 3.88 -14.12
N LEU A 288 -0.49 4.05 -13.18
CA LEU A 288 -1.92 4.01 -13.46
C LEU A 288 -2.44 5.35 -14.01
N THR A 289 -1.77 6.47 -13.71
CA THR A 289 -2.22 7.81 -14.13
C THR A 289 -1.64 8.28 -15.47
N SER A 290 -0.49 7.74 -15.89
CA SER A 290 0.40 8.36 -16.89
C SER A 290 0.49 7.63 -18.23
N ALA A 291 -0.53 6.89 -18.64
CA ALA A 291 -0.59 6.31 -19.98
C ALA A 291 -1.85 6.71 -20.74
#